data_AF-A0A6B2VAV2-F1
#
_entry.id   AF-A0A6B2VAV2-F1
#
_cell.length_a   1.000
_cell.length_b   1.000
_cell.length_c   1.000
_cell.angle_alpha   90.00
_cell.angle_beta   90.00
_cell.angle_gamma   90.00
#
_symmetry.space_group_name_H-M   'P 1'
#
loop_
_entity.id
_entity.type
_entity.pdbx_description
1 polymer ?
#
loop_
_entity_poly.entity_id
_entity_poly.type
_entity_poly.pdbx_seq_one_letter_code
_entity_poly.pdbx_strand_id
1 'polypeptide(L)'
;LPVSLAVAAYLLERTGWADAPVEGLGVDPSLAPERCLAAGRDIAARAGRVALLVMGDASACRSLKAPGYLDERAEPFDAEAARALG
;
A
#
# COMPACT_ATOMS: atom_id res chain seq x y z
N LEU A 1 9.77 -1.51 -12.12
CA LEU A 1 8.60 -1.17 -11.29
C LEU A 1 9.10 -0.58 -9.97
N PRO A 2 8.37 0.35 -9.33
CA PRO A 2 8.57 0.65 -7.91
C PRO A 2 8.64 -0.64 -7.07
N VAL A 3 9.47 -0.68 -6.03
CA VAL A 3 9.74 -1.89 -5.24
C VAL A 3 8.45 -2.53 -4.73
N SER A 4 7.53 -1.72 -4.20
CA SER A 4 6.23 -2.18 -3.70
C SER A 4 5.43 -2.94 -4.78
N LEU A 5 5.35 -2.41 -6.00
CA LEU A 5 4.66 -3.06 -7.12
C LEU A 5 5.39 -4.32 -7.62
N ALA A 6 6.73 -4.32 -7.58
CA ALA A 6 7.50 -5.52 -7.94
C ALA A 6 7.25 -6.67 -6.95
N VAL A 7 7.22 -6.37 -5.65
CA VAL A 7 6.90 -7.36 -4.60
C VAL A 7 5.45 -7.83 -4.73
N ALA A 8 4.49 -6.94 -4.98
CA ALA A 8 3.09 -7.34 -5.23
C ALA A 8 2.97 -8.32 -6.41
N ALA A 9 3.60 -7.99 -7.55
CA ALA A 9 3.57 -8.84 -8.73
C ALA A 9 4.17 -10.23 -8.43
N TYR A 10 5.31 -10.28 -7.73
CA TYR A 10 5.92 -11.53 -7.29
C TYR A 10 5.00 -12.35 -6.36
N LEU A 11 4.31 -11.71 -5.42
CA LEU A 11 3.38 -12.39 -4.52
C LEU A 11 2.17 -12.96 -5.26
N LEU A 12 1.58 -12.20 -6.18
CA LEU A 12 0.45 -12.63 -7.00
C LEU A 12 0.82 -13.81 -7.92
N GLU A 13 2.02 -13.77 -8.52
CA GLU A 13 2.55 -14.87 -9.32
C GLU A 13 2.68 -16.14 -8.46
N ARG A 14 3.19 -16.01 -7.23
CA ARG A 14 3.36 -17.15 -6.31
C ARG A 14 2.05 -17.79 -5.85
N THR A 15 0.95 -17.04 -5.83
CA THR A 15 -0.37 -17.60 -5.53
C THR A 15 -1.04 -18.20 -6.76
N GLY A 16 -0.41 -18.11 -7.95
CA GLY A 16 -1.00 -18.55 -9.21
C GLY A 16 -2.24 -17.74 -9.59
N TRP A 17 -2.28 -16.45 -9.22
CA TRP A 17 -3.45 -15.62 -9.48
C TRP A 17 -3.72 -15.51 -10.98
N ALA A 18 -4.88 -16.00 -11.43
CA ALA A 18 -5.31 -15.95 -12.82
C ALA A 18 -6.79 -15.55 -12.99
N ASP A 19 -7.51 -15.29 -11.90
CA ASP A 19 -8.96 -15.05 -11.91
C ASP A 19 -9.36 -13.69 -12.52
N ALA A 20 -8.43 -12.73 -12.57
CA ALA A 20 -8.66 -11.43 -13.18
C ALA A 20 -7.36 -10.77 -13.65
N PRO A 21 -7.41 -9.88 -14.67
CA PRO A 21 -6.27 -9.05 -15.06
C PRO A 21 -5.73 -8.22 -13.90
N VAL A 22 -4.41 -8.02 -13.87
CA VAL A 22 -3.71 -7.25 -12.84
C VAL A 22 -3.21 -5.93 -13.42
N GLU A 23 -3.53 -4.83 -12.76
CA GLU A 23 -3.01 -3.49 -13.06
C GLU A 23 -2.24 -2.95 -11.86
N GLY A 24 -1.05 -2.38 -12.11
CA GLY A 24 -0.25 -1.75 -11.08
C GLY A 24 -0.44 -0.24 -11.08
N LEU A 25 -0.85 0.33 -9.95
CA LEU A 25 -0.95 1.78 -9.75
C LEU A 25 0.08 2.24 -8.72
N GLY A 26 1.02 3.09 -9.16
CA GLY A 26 1.94 3.77 -8.27
C GLY A 26 1.29 5.00 -7.64
N VAL A 27 1.45 5.19 -6.33
CA VAL A 27 1.04 6.40 -5.62
C VAL A 27 2.30 7.16 -5.23
N ASP A 28 2.36 8.43 -5.64
CA ASP A 28 3.47 9.31 -5.26
C ASP A 28 3.43 9.63 -3.75
N PRO A 29 4.55 9.60 -3.02
CA PRO A 29 4.56 9.91 -1.59
C PRO A 29 4.08 11.32 -1.23
N SER A 30 4.12 12.26 -2.17
CA SER A 30 3.63 13.63 -2.03
C SER A 30 2.17 13.81 -2.49
N LEU A 31 1.50 12.74 -2.93
CA LEU A 31 0.13 12.83 -3.41
C LEU A 31 -0.82 13.20 -2.26
N ALA A 32 -1.62 14.24 -2.49
CA ALA A 32 -2.58 14.70 -1.52
C ALA A 32 -3.65 13.62 -1.21
N PRO A 33 -4.08 13.45 0.06
CA PRO A 33 -5.06 12.44 0.44
C PRO A 33 -6.36 12.48 -0.37
N GLU A 34 -6.83 13.67 -0.75
CA GLU A 34 -8.05 13.84 -1.54
C GLU A 34 -7.92 13.24 -2.94
N ARG A 35 -6.70 13.26 -3.50
CA ARG A 35 -6.40 12.67 -4.81
C ARG A 35 -6.30 11.15 -4.69
N CYS A 36 -5.77 10.62 -3.59
CA CYS A 36 -5.82 9.18 -3.29
C CYS A 36 -7.27 8.69 -3.18
N LEU A 37 -8.13 9.44 -2.47
CA LEU A 37 -9.56 9.13 -2.35
C LEU A 37 -10.30 9.20 -3.69
N ALA A 38 -9.97 10.18 -4.54
CA ALA A 38 -10.50 10.25 -5.90
C ALA A 38 -10.09 9.02 -6.73
N ALA A 39 -8.80 8.68 -6.74
CA ALA A 39 -8.31 7.50 -7.45
C ALA A 39 -8.98 6.20 -6.97
N GLY A 40 -9.17 6.04 -5.65
CA GLY A 40 -9.88 4.88 -5.10
C GLY A 40 -11.33 4.77 -5.59
N ARG A 41 -12.06 5.90 -5.67
CA ARG A 41 -13.42 5.94 -6.23
C ARG A 41 -13.44 5.59 -7.71
N ASP A 42 -12.51 6.14 -8.49
CA ASP A 42 -12.41 5.86 -9.91
C ASP A 42 -12.14 4.37 -10.16
N ILE A 43 -11.24 3.76 -9.38
CA ILE A 43 -10.94 2.32 -9.46
C ILE A 43 -12.16 1.49 -9.10
N ALA A 44 -12.86 1.81 -8.01
CA ALA A 44 -14.06 1.09 -7.58
C ALA A 44 -15.19 1.14 -8.62
N ALA A 45 -15.26 2.20 -9.43
CA ALA A 45 -16.25 2.34 -10.50
C ALA A 45 -15.92 1.55 -11.78
N ARG A 46 -14.71 0.99 -11.92
CA ARG A 46 -14.27 0.32 -13.16
C ARG A 46 -14.99 -0.99 -13.46
N ALA A 47 -15.46 -1.72 -12.44
CA ALA A 47 -16.12 -3.01 -12.61
C ALA A 47 -17.08 -3.32 -11.46
N GLY A 48 -18.01 -4.27 -11.68
CA GLY A 48 -18.96 -4.70 -10.66
C GLY A 48 -18.30 -5.37 -9.43
N ARG A 49 -17.08 -5.89 -9.57
CA ARG A 49 -16.24 -6.37 -8.46
C ARG A 49 -14.79 -5.99 -8.73
N VAL A 50 -14.13 -5.41 -7.74
CA VAL A 50 -12.72 -5.02 -7.79
C VAL A 50 -12.02 -5.59 -6.57
N ALA A 51 -10.87 -6.21 -6.78
CA ALA A 51 -9.95 -6.63 -5.73
C ALA A 51 -8.75 -5.69 -5.69
N LEU A 52 -8.29 -5.34 -4.50
CA LEU A 52 -7.13 -4.46 -4.30
C LEU A 52 -6.10 -5.18 -3.44
N LEU A 53 -4.85 -5.22 -3.93
CA LEU A 53 -3.66 -5.52 -3.13
C LEU A 53 -2.90 -4.21 -2.95
N VAL A 54 -2.94 -3.66 -1.74
CA VAL A 54 -2.30 -2.39 -1.40
C VAL A 54 -0.96 -2.68 -0.72
N MET A 55 0.12 -2.15 -1.30
CA MET A 55 1.46 -2.29 -0.75
C MET A 55 1.92 -0.94 -0.20
N GLY A 56 2.35 -0.93 1.05
CA GLY A 56 2.90 0.25 1.71
C GLY A 56 3.83 -0.16 2.84
N ASP A 57 4.83 0.66 3.07
CA ASP A 57 5.69 0.54 4.25
C ASP A 57 5.04 1.31 5.40
N ALA A 58 5.16 0.77 6.60
CA ALA A 58 4.78 1.46 7.82
C ALA A 58 5.87 2.48 8.21
N SER A 59 5.96 2.88 9.48
CA SER A 59 6.99 3.81 9.93
C SER A 59 8.41 3.27 9.68
N ALA A 60 9.25 4.10 9.08
CA ALA A 60 10.66 3.79 8.88
C ALA A 60 11.48 3.93 10.18
N CYS A 61 10.94 4.57 11.24
CA CYS A 61 11.66 5.01 12.44
C CYS A 61 11.47 4.09 13.66
N ARG A 62 11.38 2.77 13.44
CA ARG A 62 11.02 1.75 14.46
C ARG A 62 12.17 1.28 15.36
N SER A 63 13.40 1.74 15.15
CA SER A 63 14.56 1.23 15.91
C SER A 63 15.68 2.27 16.01
N LEU A 64 16.61 2.09 16.95
CA LEU A 64 17.78 2.97 17.09
C LEU A 64 18.68 2.97 15.84
N LYS A 65 18.61 1.93 15.00
CA LYS A 65 19.37 1.81 13.75
C LYS A 65 18.53 2.14 12.52
N ALA A 66 17.29 2.58 12.71
CA ALA A 66 16.42 2.99 11.62
C ALA A 66 16.96 4.24 10.92
N PRO A 67 16.73 4.39 9.61
CA PRO A 67 16.81 5.68 8.95
C PRO A 67 15.92 6.69 9.69
N GLY A 68 16.46 7.86 10.06
CA GLY A 68 15.73 8.84 10.87
C GLY A 68 15.75 8.59 12.38
N TYR A 69 16.44 7.53 12.85
CA TYR A 69 16.52 7.09 14.24
C TYR A 69 15.18 6.59 14.80
N LEU A 70 15.17 6.14 16.06
CA LEU A 70 13.95 5.73 16.74
C LEU A 70 13.06 6.95 16.98
N ASP A 71 11.82 6.87 16.52
CA ASP A 71 10.72 7.77 16.91
C ASP A 71 9.72 6.97 17.73
N GLU A 72 9.49 7.37 18.99
CA GLU A 72 8.57 6.69 19.90
C GLU A 72 7.12 6.69 19.38
N ARG A 73 6.78 7.59 18.45
CA ARG A 73 5.46 7.66 17.80
C ARG A 73 5.29 6.65 16.67
N ALA A 74 6.37 6.00 16.22
CA ALA A 74 6.34 5.05 15.10
C ALA A 74 5.43 3.86 15.39
N GLU A 75 5.59 3.23 16.56
CA GLU A 75 4.78 2.07 16.94
C GLU A 75 3.29 2.38 17.09
N PRO A 76 2.85 3.42 17.83
CA PRO A 76 1.42 3.74 17.90
C PRO A 76 0.85 4.18 16.55
N PHE A 77 1.64 4.84 15.70
CA PHE A 77 1.21 5.16 14.33
C PHE A 77 0.95 3.90 13.50
N ASP A 78 1.89 2.95 13.50
CA ASP A 78 1.77 1.69 12.77
C ASP A 78 0.57 0.86 13.26
N ALA A 79 0.32 0.85 14.58
CA ALA A 79 -0.81 0.16 15.16
C ALA A 79 -2.16 0.76 14.70
N GLU A 80 -2.28 2.09 14.68
CA GLU A 80 -3.49 2.76 14.19
C GLU A 80 -3.68 2.56 12.69
N ALA A 81 -2.60 2.59 11.89
CA ALA A 81 -2.66 2.31 10.46
C ALA A 81 -3.15 0.88 10.19
N ALA A 82 -2.62 -0.12 10.91
CA ALA A 82 -3.06 -1.50 10.79
C ALA A 82 -4.54 -1.65 11.14
N ARG A 83 -4.97 -1.06 12.27
CA ARG A 83 -6.37 -1.06 12.72
C ARG A 83 -7.32 -0.42 11.70
N ALA A 84 -6.88 0.64 11.01
CA ALA A 84 -7.70 1.32 10.01
C ALA A 84 -7.85 0.52 8.71
N LEU A 85 -6.89 -0.36 8.39
CA LEU A 85 -6.85 -1.12 7.14
C LEU A 85 -7.49 -2.52 7.24
N GLY A 86 -7.68 -3.07 8.45
CA GLY A 86 -8.38 -4.34 8.65
C GLY A 86 -7.96 -5.09 9.90
#